data_AF-A0A2G6DPH1-F1
#
_entry.id   AF-A0A2G6DPH1-F1
#
_cell.length_a   1.000
_cell.length_b   1.000
_cell.length_c   1.000
_cell.angle_alpha   90.00
_cell.angle_beta   90.00
_cell.angle_gamma   90.00
#
_symmetry.space_group_name_H-M   'P 1'
#
loop_
_entity.id
_entity.type
_entity.pdbx_description
1 polymer ?
#
loop_
_entity_poly.entity_id
_entity_poly.type
_entity_poly.pdbx_seq_one_letter_code
_entity_poly.pdbx_strand_id
1 'polypeptide(L)'
;MVKMNKIMNTTSLGERQTQQPQKPRNPQQTNGRGALFWVVTIIAFIAIGGSIYLYKQVRNLKNSQNPQANYIAQEKEQNELKKKIGKLINLPDEKPTVANVTDREKLKDQPFFKDAENGDRLLIFPAAKKAIIYRESENRLINVGPIAITSDKEILKKEDTKPAEKSHEDDADANDTEKTETTESESSNKDVDEDNKE
;
A
#
# COMPACT_ATOMS: atom_id res chain seq x y z
N MET A 1 22.83 -84.12 85.39
CA MET A 1 22.74 -82.68 85.69
C MET A 1 21.75 -82.08 84.69
N VAL A 2 20.51 -81.90 85.11
CA VAL A 2 19.36 -81.52 84.26
C VAL A 2 19.06 -80.05 84.51
N LYS A 3 19.12 -79.20 83.48
CA LYS A 3 18.58 -77.84 83.55
C LYS A 3 17.25 -77.80 82.82
N MET A 4 16.20 -77.97 83.63
CA MET A 4 14.83 -77.58 83.33
C MET A 4 14.68 -76.15 83.84
N ASN A 5 14.25 -75.20 83.01
CA ASN A 5 13.55 -74.02 83.52
C ASN A 5 12.65 -73.44 82.42
N LYS A 6 11.35 -73.59 82.66
CA LYS A 6 10.22 -73.06 81.90
C LYS A 6 9.55 -72.03 82.78
N ILE A 7 9.54 -70.76 82.37
CA ILE A 7 8.62 -69.72 82.90
C ILE A 7 8.47 -68.69 81.76
N MET A 8 7.48 -68.87 80.89
CA MET A 8 6.17 -68.18 80.85
C MET A 8 6.24 -66.67 80.63
N ASN A 9 5.61 -66.30 79.51
CA ASN A 9 5.45 -64.98 78.94
C ASN A 9 4.60 -64.07 79.83
N THR A 10 4.92 -62.78 79.87
CA THR A 10 3.98 -61.73 80.28
C THR A 10 4.06 -60.56 79.31
N THR A 11 2.92 -60.32 78.67
CA THR A 11 2.52 -59.13 77.92
C THR A 11 2.93 -57.83 78.63
N SER A 12 3.58 -56.92 77.90
CA SER A 12 3.58 -55.50 78.20
C SER A 12 3.37 -54.73 76.90
N LEU A 13 2.30 -53.95 76.89
CA LEU A 13 1.89 -53.07 75.81
C LEU A 13 2.82 -51.85 75.72
N GLY A 14 3.25 -51.58 74.49
CA GLY A 14 3.27 -50.23 73.96
C GLY A 14 4.47 -49.36 74.31
N GLU A 15 5.46 -49.36 73.41
CA GLU A 15 6.17 -48.12 73.07
C GLU A 15 6.36 -48.06 71.56
N ARG A 16 5.57 -47.19 70.92
CA ARG A 16 5.83 -46.73 69.55
C ARG A 16 7.02 -45.79 69.58
N GLN A 17 8.22 -46.28 69.34
CA GLN A 17 9.34 -45.43 68.95
C GLN A 17 9.41 -45.35 67.43
N THR A 18 8.82 -44.25 66.95
CA THR A 18 9.03 -43.51 65.71
C THR A 18 10.21 -43.99 64.84
N GLN A 19 9.86 -44.62 63.73
CA GLN A 19 10.73 -44.68 62.56
C GLN A 19 11.01 -43.24 62.11
N GLN A 20 12.28 -42.82 62.14
CA GLN A 20 12.70 -41.56 61.57
C GLN A 20 12.40 -41.56 60.06
N PRO A 21 11.86 -40.47 59.48
CA PRO A 21 11.63 -40.41 58.05
C PRO A 21 12.97 -40.44 57.32
N GLN A 22 13.21 -41.50 56.57
CA GLN A 22 14.28 -41.56 55.57
C GLN A 22 14.05 -40.41 54.57
N LYS A 23 14.93 -39.40 54.62
CA LYS A 23 14.94 -38.27 53.68
C LYS A 23 15.14 -38.82 52.27
N PRO A 24 14.31 -38.44 51.27
CA PRO A 24 14.51 -38.93 49.90
C PRO A 24 15.90 -38.51 49.41
N ARG A 25 16.64 -39.50 48.91
CA ARG A 25 17.97 -39.34 48.31
C ARG A 25 17.81 -38.53 47.02
N ASN A 26 17.95 -37.21 47.11
CA ASN A 26 17.90 -36.29 45.98
C ASN A 26 19.09 -36.56 45.04
N PRO A 27 18.91 -37.06 43.81
CA PRO A 27 20.00 -37.23 42.87
C PRO A 27 20.03 -35.99 41.96
N GLN A 28 20.50 -34.87 42.49
CA GLN A 28 20.76 -33.71 41.64
C GLN A 28 21.92 -32.89 42.20
N GLN A 29 23.11 -33.43 41.96
CA GLN A 29 24.33 -32.63 41.95
C GLN A 29 25.05 -32.90 40.64
N THR A 30 24.40 -32.50 39.55
CA THR A 30 25.08 -32.33 38.27
C THR A 30 25.94 -31.08 38.37
N ASN A 31 27.19 -31.18 37.93
CA ASN A 31 28.21 -30.15 38.00
C ASN A 31 27.67 -28.80 37.49
N GLY A 32 27.38 -27.87 38.42
CA GLY A 32 26.80 -26.55 38.11
C GLY A 32 27.63 -25.70 37.16
N ARG A 33 28.90 -26.07 36.93
CA ARG A 33 29.75 -25.47 35.90
C ARG A 33 29.25 -25.80 34.48
N GLY A 34 28.87 -27.04 34.21
CA GLY A 34 28.34 -27.45 32.91
C GLY A 34 26.99 -26.81 32.59
N ALA A 35 26.11 -26.73 33.60
CA ALA A 35 24.82 -26.06 33.46
C ALA A 35 24.97 -24.55 33.17
N LEU A 36 25.94 -23.89 33.81
CA LEU A 36 26.24 -22.48 33.56
C LEU A 36 26.74 -22.25 32.13
N PHE A 37 27.61 -23.12 31.60
CA PHE A 37 28.05 -23.05 30.21
C PHE A 37 26.87 -23.21 29.24
N TRP A 38 25.96 -24.16 29.47
CA TRP A 38 24.77 -24.35 28.62
C TRP A 38 23.85 -23.12 28.60
N VAL A 39 23.62 -22.47 29.75
CA VAL A 39 22.80 -21.25 29.82
C VAL A 39 23.44 -20.10 29.04
N VAL A 40 24.75 -19.90 29.18
CA VAL A 40 25.50 -18.88 28.42
C VAL A 40 25.44 -19.16 26.91
N THR A 41 25.55 -20.42 26.50
CA THR A 41 25.46 -20.81 25.09
C THR A 41 24.07 -20.50 24.51
N ILE A 42 23.00 -20.81 25.25
CA ILE A 42 21.62 -20.52 24.80
C ILE A 42 21.40 -19.01 24.66
N ILE A 43 21.87 -18.21 25.63
CA ILE A 43 21.79 -16.75 25.56
C ILE A 43 22.57 -16.21 24.36
N ALA A 44 23.75 -16.78 24.06
CA ALA A 44 24.52 -16.41 22.88
C ALA A 44 23.78 -16.71 21.58
N PHE A 45 23.12 -17.88 21.47
CA PHE A 45 22.31 -18.21 20.29
C PHE A 45 21.10 -17.29 20.12
N ILE A 46 20.43 -16.91 21.22
CA ILE A 46 19.33 -15.95 21.18
C ILE A 46 19.84 -14.57 20.76
N ALA A 47 20.99 -14.13 21.27
CA ALA A 47 21.60 -12.86 20.89
C ALA A 47 22.01 -12.83 19.40
N ILE A 48 22.57 -13.92 18.89
CA ILE A 48 22.95 -14.05 17.47
C ILE A 48 21.69 -14.06 16.58
N GLY A 49 20.67 -14.85 16.94
CA GLY A 49 19.40 -14.90 16.21
C GLY A 49 18.68 -13.56 16.17
N GLY A 50 18.60 -12.89 17.33
CA GLY A 50 18.05 -11.54 17.45
C GLY A 50 18.85 -10.51 16.65
N SER A 51 20.19 -10.58 16.67
CA SER A 51 21.07 -9.71 15.90
C SER A 51 20.86 -9.87 14.39
N ILE A 52 20.72 -11.10 13.89
CA ILE A 52 20.44 -11.38 12.47
C ILE A 52 19.07 -10.82 12.06
N TYR A 53 18.05 -11.03 12.90
CA TYR A 53 16.69 -10.54 12.64
C TYR A 53 16.65 -9.00 12.58
N LEU A 54 17.23 -8.33 13.58
CA LEU A 54 17.32 -6.87 13.63
C LEU A 54 18.17 -6.31 12.49
N TYR A 55 19.28 -6.96 12.13
CA TYR A 55 20.12 -6.55 11.00
C TYR A 55 19.36 -6.62 9.67
N LYS A 56 18.57 -7.68 9.44
CA LYS A 56 17.70 -7.79 8.26
C LYS A 56 16.66 -6.66 8.21
N GLN A 57 16.01 -6.35 9.33
CA GLN A 57 15.00 -5.31 9.39
C GLN A 57 15.59 -3.91 9.18
N VAL A 58 16.74 -3.63 9.79
CA VAL A 58 17.46 -2.35 9.62
C VAL A 58 18.02 -2.21 8.20
N ARG A 59 18.45 -3.29 7.55
CA ARG A 59 18.94 -3.24 6.15
C ARG A 59 17.80 -2.98 5.17
N ASN A 60 16.62 -3.57 5.38
CA ASN A 60 15.44 -3.27 4.55
C ASN A 60 15.01 -1.81 4.69
N LEU A 61 15.05 -1.24 5.90
CA LEU A 61 14.75 0.19 6.13
C LEU A 61 15.86 1.13 5.61
N LYS A 62 17.13 0.76 5.75
CA LYS A 62 18.25 1.53 5.17
C LYS A 62 18.24 1.52 3.65
N ASN A 63 17.78 0.45 3.00
CA ASN A 63 17.55 0.44 1.57
C ASN A 63 16.40 1.38 1.16
N SER A 64 15.40 1.58 2.03
CA SER A 64 14.33 2.58 1.84
C SER A 64 14.74 4.02 2.18
N GLN A 65 15.84 4.23 2.92
CA GLN A 65 16.35 5.56 3.30
C GLN A 65 17.59 6.02 2.52
N ASN A 66 18.23 5.15 1.73
CA ASN A 66 19.28 5.56 0.80
C ASN A 66 18.63 6.06 -0.50
N PRO A 67 18.77 7.36 -0.86
CA PRO A 67 18.23 7.89 -2.12
C PRO A 67 18.65 7.04 -3.33
N GLN A 68 19.92 6.61 -3.35
CA GLN A 68 20.47 5.78 -4.44
C GLN A 68 19.83 4.38 -4.52
N ALA A 69 19.47 3.75 -3.40
CA ALA A 69 18.84 2.44 -3.42
C ALA A 69 17.39 2.51 -3.90
N ASN A 70 16.67 3.59 -3.57
CA ASN A 70 15.32 3.85 -4.09
C ASN A 70 15.32 4.13 -5.60
N TYR A 71 16.33 4.85 -6.13
CA TYR A 71 16.49 5.05 -7.58
C TYR A 71 16.67 3.72 -8.32
N ILE A 72 17.54 2.83 -7.82
CA ILE A 72 17.78 1.52 -8.43
C ILE A 72 16.53 0.62 -8.34
N ALA A 73 15.76 0.70 -7.25
CA ALA A 73 14.52 -0.05 -7.09
C ALA A 73 13.42 0.43 -8.06
N GLN A 74 13.21 1.75 -8.16
CA GLN A 74 12.26 2.34 -9.09
C GLN A 74 12.62 2.05 -10.55
N GLU A 75 13.90 2.13 -10.90
CA GLU A 75 14.35 1.83 -12.27
C GLU A 75 14.09 0.36 -12.64
N LYS A 76 14.35 -0.57 -11.73
CA LYS A 76 14.02 -2.00 -11.93
C LYS A 76 12.53 -2.20 -12.11
N GLU A 77 11.73 -1.59 -11.26
CA GLU A 77 10.28 -1.72 -11.29
C GLU A 77 9.67 -1.16 -12.58
N GLN A 78 10.13 0.02 -13.02
CA GLN A 78 9.75 0.62 -14.29
C GLN A 78 10.15 -0.24 -15.48
N ASN A 79 11.35 -0.83 -15.45
CA ASN A 79 11.82 -1.66 -16.55
C ASN A 79 11.05 -2.98 -16.64
N GLU A 80 10.74 -3.60 -15.51
CA GLU A 80 9.87 -4.78 -15.45
C GLU A 80 8.46 -4.46 -15.93
N LEU A 81 7.90 -3.33 -15.53
CA LEU A 81 6.58 -2.88 -15.98
C LEU A 81 6.54 -2.64 -17.49
N LYS A 82 7.54 -1.94 -18.03
CA LYS A 82 7.73 -1.77 -19.48
C LYS A 82 7.82 -3.10 -20.20
N LYS A 83 8.56 -4.06 -19.66
CA LYS A 83 8.72 -5.38 -20.28
C LYS A 83 7.41 -6.16 -20.29
N LYS A 84 6.61 -6.09 -19.22
CA LYS A 84 5.27 -6.69 -19.17
C LYS A 84 4.35 -6.06 -20.20
N ILE A 85 4.26 -4.74 -20.21
CA ILE A 85 3.38 -3.99 -21.11
C ILE A 85 3.85 -4.09 -22.57
N GLY A 86 5.16 -4.12 -22.82
CA GLY A 86 5.76 -4.27 -24.14
C GLY A 86 5.46 -5.61 -24.80
N LYS A 87 5.03 -6.62 -24.04
CA LYS A 87 4.49 -7.88 -24.57
C LYS A 87 3.03 -7.76 -25.01
N LEU A 88 2.31 -6.76 -24.50
CA LEU A 88 0.88 -6.53 -24.76
C LEU A 88 0.66 -5.51 -25.88
N ILE A 89 1.55 -4.52 -26.01
CA ILE A 89 1.46 -3.45 -27.00
C ILE A 89 2.85 -2.90 -27.34
N ASN A 90 3.01 -2.39 -28.56
CA ASN A 90 4.19 -1.60 -28.92
C ASN A 90 4.25 -0.31 -28.09
N LEU A 91 5.31 -0.19 -27.28
CA LEU A 91 5.58 0.98 -26.46
C LEU A 91 6.57 1.93 -27.16
N PRO A 92 6.50 3.24 -26.89
CA PRO A 92 7.53 4.18 -27.29
C PRO A 92 8.86 3.92 -26.56
N ASP A 93 9.99 4.23 -27.23
CA ASP A 93 11.35 4.11 -26.69
C ASP A 93 11.73 5.23 -25.71
N GLU A 94 10.78 5.70 -24.89
CA GLU A 94 11.03 6.73 -23.87
C GLU A 94 10.74 6.22 -22.45
N LYS A 95 11.27 6.89 -21.43
CA LYS A 95 10.99 6.57 -20.02
C LYS A 95 9.62 7.14 -19.62
N PRO A 96 8.61 6.31 -19.26
CA PRO A 96 7.32 6.79 -18.82
C PRO A 96 7.41 7.30 -17.39
N THR A 97 6.58 8.29 -17.09
CA THR A 97 6.24 8.65 -15.73
C THR A 97 5.18 7.67 -15.23
N VAL A 98 5.47 6.97 -14.14
CA VAL A 98 4.55 5.99 -13.55
C VAL A 98 3.87 6.60 -12.33
N ALA A 99 2.55 6.52 -12.29
CA ALA A 99 1.71 6.92 -11.17
C ALA A 99 0.70 5.81 -10.83
N ASN A 100 0.09 5.89 -9.65
CA ASN A 100 -0.95 4.97 -9.24
C ASN A 100 -2.29 5.71 -9.19
N VAL A 101 -3.35 5.04 -9.62
CA VAL A 101 -4.72 5.52 -9.44
C VAL A 101 -5.07 5.34 -7.97
N THR A 102 -5.12 6.44 -7.20
CA THR A 102 -5.44 6.40 -5.76
C THR A 102 -6.93 6.60 -5.49
N ASP A 103 -7.59 7.42 -6.30
CA ASP A 103 -9.00 7.77 -6.15
C ASP A 103 -9.69 7.83 -7.52
N ARG A 104 -10.31 6.71 -7.89
CA ARG A 104 -11.08 6.61 -9.14
C ARG A 104 -12.24 7.59 -9.18
N GLU A 105 -12.83 7.96 -8.03
CA GLU A 105 -14.08 8.74 -8.01
C GLU A 105 -13.87 10.14 -8.56
N LYS A 106 -12.71 10.73 -8.26
CA LYS A 106 -12.27 12.03 -8.80
C LYS A 106 -11.92 12.00 -10.29
N LEU A 107 -11.78 10.80 -10.86
CA LEU A 107 -11.36 10.59 -12.24
C LEU A 107 -12.49 10.01 -13.11
N LYS A 108 -13.66 9.67 -12.53
CA LYS A 108 -14.81 9.09 -13.24
C LYS A 108 -15.33 9.99 -14.37
N ASP A 109 -15.21 11.30 -14.21
CA ASP A 109 -15.66 12.28 -15.22
C ASP A 109 -14.79 12.26 -16.49
N GLN A 110 -13.61 11.64 -16.42
CA GLN A 110 -12.72 11.46 -17.57
C GLN A 110 -12.95 10.08 -18.21
N PRO A 111 -13.38 10.01 -19.48
CA PRO A 111 -13.63 8.74 -20.17
C PRO A 111 -12.42 7.79 -20.16
N PHE A 112 -11.21 8.33 -20.11
CA PHE A 112 -9.97 7.54 -20.04
C PHE A 112 -9.88 6.67 -18.78
N PHE A 113 -10.44 7.12 -17.66
CA PHE A 113 -10.41 6.43 -16.36
C PHE A 113 -11.71 5.67 -16.04
N LYS A 114 -12.65 5.57 -16.99
CA LYS A 114 -13.97 4.94 -16.79
C LYS A 114 -13.88 3.54 -16.19
N ASP A 115 -12.95 2.73 -16.70
CA ASP A 115 -12.76 1.33 -16.29
C ASP A 115 -11.58 1.15 -15.32
N ALA A 116 -10.98 2.25 -14.86
CA ALA A 116 -9.85 2.24 -13.95
C ALA A 116 -10.27 1.96 -12.50
N GLU A 117 -9.44 1.21 -11.80
CA GLU A 117 -9.62 0.87 -10.39
C GLU A 117 -8.48 1.44 -9.54
N ASN A 118 -8.75 1.60 -8.24
CA ASN A 118 -7.73 2.03 -7.30
C ASN A 118 -6.61 0.98 -7.24
N GLY A 119 -5.37 1.43 -7.39
CA GLY A 119 -4.20 0.56 -7.50
C GLY A 119 -3.75 0.28 -8.92
N ASP A 120 -4.52 0.63 -9.95
CA ASP A 120 -4.07 0.53 -11.34
C ASP A 120 -2.85 1.46 -11.59
N ARG A 121 -1.93 1.00 -12.43
CA ARG A 121 -0.69 1.71 -12.80
C ARG A 121 -0.95 2.58 -14.02
N LEU A 122 -0.78 3.88 -13.87
CA LEU A 122 -0.81 4.84 -14.97
C LEU A 122 0.60 5.10 -15.48
N LEU A 123 0.85 4.86 -16.75
CA LEU A 123 2.10 5.18 -17.43
C LEU A 123 1.84 6.32 -18.42
N ILE A 124 2.56 7.42 -18.24
CA ILE A 124 2.49 8.60 -19.09
C ILE A 124 3.77 8.69 -19.90
N PHE A 125 3.62 8.83 -21.21
CA PHE A 125 4.66 8.97 -22.23
C PHE A 125 4.61 10.40 -22.77
N PRO A 126 5.40 11.34 -22.22
CA PRO A 126 5.25 12.75 -22.53
C PRO A 126 5.61 13.12 -23.96
N ALA A 127 6.69 12.54 -24.53
CA ALA A 127 7.09 12.86 -25.90
C ALA A 127 6.12 12.24 -26.91
N ALA A 128 5.64 11.02 -26.66
CA ALA A 128 4.67 10.36 -27.51
C ALA A 128 3.21 10.84 -27.28
N LYS A 129 2.97 11.71 -26.29
CA LYS A 129 1.64 12.19 -25.86
C LYS A 129 0.66 11.04 -25.65
N LYS A 130 1.10 9.98 -25.00
CA LYS A 130 0.32 8.76 -24.77
C LYS A 130 0.22 8.45 -23.28
N ALA A 131 -0.93 7.98 -22.83
CA ALA A 131 -1.09 7.38 -21.52
C ALA A 131 -1.63 5.96 -21.63
N ILE A 132 -1.25 5.13 -20.67
CA ILE A 132 -1.62 3.72 -20.58
C ILE A 132 -1.99 3.42 -19.13
N ILE A 133 -3.18 2.86 -18.90
CA ILE A 133 -3.58 2.31 -17.61
C ILE A 133 -3.37 0.80 -17.68
N TYR A 134 -2.59 0.27 -16.74
CA TYR A 134 -2.23 -1.13 -16.65
C TYR A 134 -2.58 -1.69 -15.29
N ARG A 135 -3.26 -2.84 -15.29
CA ARG A 135 -3.59 -3.58 -14.07
C ARG A 135 -2.64 -4.74 -13.90
N GLU A 136 -1.86 -4.71 -12.83
CA GLU A 136 -0.84 -5.74 -12.57
C GLU A 136 -1.41 -7.08 -12.17
N SER A 137 -2.53 -7.09 -11.43
CA SER A 137 -3.18 -8.31 -10.94
C SER A 137 -3.68 -9.22 -12.06
N GLU A 138 -4.13 -8.61 -13.16
CA GLU A 138 -4.70 -9.30 -14.33
C GLU A 138 -3.75 -9.30 -15.53
N ASN A 139 -2.58 -8.64 -15.41
CA ASN A 139 -1.62 -8.44 -16.49
C ASN A 139 -2.29 -7.93 -17.78
N ARG A 140 -3.15 -6.90 -17.64
CA ARG A 140 -3.99 -6.38 -18.74
C ARG A 140 -3.89 -4.85 -18.84
N LEU A 141 -3.93 -4.35 -20.07
CA LEU A 141 -4.14 -2.94 -20.36
C LEU A 141 -5.62 -2.59 -20.19
N ILE A 142 -5.91 -1.68 -19.28
CA ILE A 142 -7.27 -1.19 -19.02
C ILE A 142 -7.65 -0.14 -20.06
N ASN A 143 -6.76 0.82 -20.33
CA ASN A 143 -7.00 1.83 -21.35
C ASN A 143 -5.70 2.37 -21.93
N VAL A 144 -5.75 2.82 -23.19
CA VAL A 144 -4.63 3.44 -23.92
C VAL A 144 -5.18 4.61 -24.71
N GLY A 145 -4.60 5.80 -24.53
CA GLY A 145 -5.15 7.00 -25.13
C GLY A 145 -4.13 8.13 -25.27
N PRO A 146 -4.44 9.13 -26.11
CA PRO A 146 -3.65 10.34 -26.19
C PRO A 146 -3.81 11.17 -24.91
N ILE A 147 -2.79 11.96 -24.57
CA ILE A 147 -2.88 12.96 -23.50
C ILE A 147 -2.59 14.36 -24.01
N ALA A 148 -3.33 15.32 -23.46
CA ALA A 148 -2.99 16.73 -23.53
C ALA A 148 -2.18 17.08 -22.28
N ILE A 149 -0.93 17.52 -22.46
CA ILE A 149 -0.11 17.99 -21.35
C ILE A 149 -0.30 19.50 -21.27
N THR A 150 -1.11 19.95 -20.33
CA THR A 150 -1.11 21.36 -19.91
C THR A 150 0.06 21.54 -18.94
N SER A 151 0.92 22.51 -19.21
CA SER A 151 2.01 22.83 -18.29
C SER A 151 1.42 23.60 -17.11
N ASP A 152 1.20 22.92 -16.00
CA ASP A 152 0.58 23.49 -14.79
C ASP A 152 1.52 24.42 -14.01
N LYS A 153 2.23 25.32 -14.70
CA LYS A 153 3.03 26.38 -14.04
C LYS A 153 2.19 27.59 -13.64
N GLU A 154 0.91 27.61 -13.99
CA GLU A 154 0.01 28.76 -13.82
C GLU A 154 -1.01 28.62 -12.67
N ILE A 155 -1.18 27.42 -12.07
CA ILE A 155 -2.24 27.18 -11.07
C ILE A 155 -1.87 27.75 -9.68
N LEU A 156 -0.58 27.99 -9.39
CA LEU A 156 -0.13 28.57 -8.12
C LEU A 156 -0.29 30.11 -8.03
N LYS A 157 -0.97 30.75 -8.98
CA LYS A 157 -1.21 32.22 -8.98
C LYS A 157 -2.68 32.63 -8.85
N LYS A 158 -3.62 31.68 -8.71
CA LYS A 158 -5.07 31.97 -8.70
C LYS A 158 -5.82 31.55 -7.43
N GLU A 159 -5.14 31.32 -6.31
CA GLU A 159 -5.77 31.00 -5.01
C GLU A 159 -5.90 32.19 -4.04
N ASP A 160 -5.99 33.44 -4.52
CA ASP A 160 -6.27 34.61 -3.67
C ASP A 160 -7.42 35.49 -4.19
N THR A 161 -8.52 34.91 -4.69
CA THR A 161 -9.77 35.69 -4.78
C THR A 161 -11.00 34.82 -4.56
N LYS A 162 -11.30 34.62 -3.27
CA LYS A 162 -12.59 34.26 -2.71
C LYS A 162 -13.72 35.14 -3.31
N PRO A 163 -14.78 34.58 -3.92
CA PRO A 163 -15.99 35.33 -4.21
C PRO A 163 -16.71 35.64 -2.89
N ALA A 164 -16.74 36.92 -2.52
CA ALA A 164 -17.72 37.44 -1.57
C ALA A 164 -19.09 37.41 -2.25
N GLU A 165 -19.91 36.42 -1.87
CA GLU A 165 -21.26 36.62 -1.35
C GLU A 165 -21.94 37.93 -1.77
N LYS A 166 -22.82 37.85 -2.77
CA LYS A 166 -23.83 38.88 -3.04
C LYS A 166 -25.21 38.24 -2.93
N SER A 167 -25.80 38.46 -1.76
CA SER A 167 -27.23 38.38 -1.46
C SER A 167 -28.08 38.82 -2.64
N HIS A 168 -28.95 37.91 -3.11
CA HIS A 168 -30.13 38.22 -3.90
C HIS A 168 -31.34 38.16 -2.97
N GLU A 169 -31.71 39.32 -2.44
CA GLU A 169 -33.06 39.66 -2.02
C GLU A 169 -33.33 41.00 -2.69
N ASP A 170 -34.39 41.07 -3.50
CA ASP A 170 -35.31 42.22 -3.64
C ASP A 170 -36.29 41.93 -4.79
N ASP A 171 -37.52 41.62 -4.35
CA ASP A 171 -38.80 42.12 -4.83
C ASP A 171 -39.34 41.82 -6.24
N ALA A 172 -40.58 41.33 -6.16
CA ALA A 172 -41.54 41.16 -7.22
C ALA A 172 -42.04 42.51 -7.76
N ASP A 173 -42.30 42.58 -9.07
CA ASP A 173 -43.55 43.17 -9.55
C ASP A 173 -43.97 42.52 -10.88
N ALA A 174 -45.28 42.35 -11.00
CA ALA A 174 -46.00 41.74 -12.11
C ALA A 174 -46.11 42.67 -13.32
N ASN A 175 -46.29 42.12 -14.52
CA ASN A 175 -47.60 42.09 -15.20
C ASN A 175 -47.49 41.83 -16.72
N ASP A 176 -48.46 41.06 -17.22
CA ASP A 176 -49.13 41.10 -18.53
C ASP A 176 -48.41 40.75 -19.87
N THR A 177 -48.74 39.55 -20.37
CA THR A 177 -49.70 39.29 -21.47
C THR A 177 -49.38 39.62 -22.95
N GLU A 178 -49.56 38.53 -23.73
CA GLU A 178 -50.03 38.37 -25.12
C GLU A 178 -49.17 38.67 -26.37
N LYS A 179 -49.18 37.63 -27.23
CA LYS A 179 -49.60 37.61 -28.66
C LYS A 179 -48.56 37.30 -29.75
N THR A 180 -48.67 36.06 -30.25
CA THR A 180 -48.88 35.62 -31.66
C THR A 180 -48.05 36.20 -32.82
N GLU A 181 -47.32 35.28 -33.47
CA GLU A 181 -47.53 34.77 -34.84
C GLU A 181 -47.19 35.63 -36.08
N THR A 182 -46.26 35.10 -36.90
CA THR A 182 -46.03 35.26 -38.37
C THR A 182 -45.75 36.68 -38.90
N THR A 183 -44.82 36.91 -39.85
CA THR A 183 -44.88 36.45 -41.26
C THR A 183 -43.51 36.51 -41.98
N GLU A 184 -43.43 35.73 -43.05
CA GLU A 184 -42.42 35.67 -44.10
C GLU A 184 -42.23 36.97 -44.90
N SER A 185 -41.03 37.16 -45.46
CA SER A 185 -40.69 37.57 -46.85
C SER A 185 -39.19 37.91 -46.87
N GLU A 186 -38.32 37.15 -47.55
CA GLU A 186 -38.14 37.04 -49.01
C GLU A 186 -37.52 38.32 -49.62
N SER A 187 -36.53 38.10 -50.50
CA SER A 187 -35.78 39.07 -51.33
C SER A 187 -34.40 39.47 -50.80
N SER A 188 -33.36 39.62 -51.61
CA SER A 188 -32.92 39.06 -52.90
C SER A 188 -31.53 39.66 -53.13
N ASN A 189 -30.74 38.96 -53.96
CA ASN A 189 -29.65 39.47 -54.80
C ASN A 189 -28.53 40.33 -54.19
N LYS A 190 -27.29 39.86 -54.35
CA LYS A 190 -26.54 40.28 -55.54
C LYS A 190 -25.30 39.43 -55.79
N ASP A 191 -25.30 38.87 -56.99
CA ASP A 191 -24.14 38.48 -57.78
C ASP A 191 -23.06 39.59 -57.78
N VAL A 192 -21.80 39.17 -57.68
CA VAL A 192 -20.65 39.90 -58.22
C VAL A 192 -19.81 38.87 -58.98
N ASP A 193 -20.06 38.81 -60.28
CA ASP A 193 -19.05 38.45 -61.26
C ASP A 193 -17.90 39.45 -61.16
N GLU A 194 -16.65 38.98 -61.10
CA GLU A 194 -15.58 39.67 -61.81
C GLU A 194 -14.46 38.69 -62.17
N ASP A 195 -14.43 38.36 -63.47
CA ASP A 195 -13.26 38.01 -64.25
C ASP A 195 -12.00 38.74 -63.77
N ASN A 196 -10.89 38.01 -63.59
CA ASN A 196 -9.64 38.49 -64.21
C ASN A 196 -8.68 37.36 -64.56
N LYS A 197 -8.42 37.27 -65.88
CA LYS A 197 -7.24 36.74 -66.54
C LYS A 197 -5.93 37.06 -65.80
N GLU A 198 -5.04 36.07 -65.70
CA GLU A 198 -3.81 35.96 -66.51
C GLU A 198 -3.25 34.53 -66.45
#